data_AF-A0AA92L8Z7-F1
#
_entry.id   AF-A0AA92L8Z7-F1
#
_cell.length_a   1.000
_cell.length_b   1.000
_cell.length_c   1.000
_cell.angle_alpha   90.00
_cell.angle_beta   90.00
_cell.angle_gamma   90.00
#
_symmetry.space_group_name_H-M   'P 1'
#
loop_
_entity.id
_entity.type
_entity.pdbx_description
1 polymer ?
#
loop_
_entity_poly.entity_id
_entity_poly.type
_entity_poly.pdbx_seq_one_letter_code
_entity_poly.pdbx_strand_id
1 'polypeptide(L)'
;MKEQGFSSRNKLVTQALESLMANNALQDNDILGDKLAESVLKLSEDNAKAISKGLFRYAVQLEMVMRVLAELAEYTPEQIEEMRREAINNVRRTRGKVKLEDILAGYCDD
;
A
#
# COMPACT_ATOMS: atom_id res chain seq x y z
N MET A 1 11.41 11.30 -44.33
CA MET A 1 11.77 9.91 -44.73
C MET A 1 13.07 9.45 -44.09
N LYS A 2 14.22 10.06 -44.38
CA LYS A 2 15.50 9.72 -43.71
C LYS A 2 15.54 10.10 -42.22
N GLU A 3 14.97 11.24 -41.85
CA GLU A 3 14.90 11.71 -40.44
C GLU A 3 14.02 10.83 -39.53
N GLN A 4 13.16 10.01 -40.11
CA GLN A 4 12.32 9.04 -39.38
C GLN A 4 12.87 7.60 -39.49
N GLY A 5 14.09 7.41 -40.00
CA GLY A 5 14.75 6.10 -40.09
C GLY A 5 14.37 5.23 -41.31
N PHE A 6 13.57 5.75 -42.25
CA PHE A 6 13.09 4.97 -43.39
C PHE A 6 13.96 5.15 -44.63
N SER A 7 14.52 4.04 -45.13
CA SER A 7 15.41 4.03 -46.30
C SER A 7 14.66 4.10 -47.65
N SER A 8 13.38 3.74 -47.71
CA SER A 8 12.55 3.85 -48.92
C SER A 8 11.06 3.99 -48.60
N ARG A 9 10.27 4.47 -49.57
CA ARG A 9 8.80 4.61 -49.42
C ARG A 9 8.16 3.25 -49.23
N ASN A 10 8.66 2.25 -49.94
CA ASN A 10 8.15 0.88 -49.81
C ASN A 10 8.38 0.35 -48.40
N LYS A 11 9.56 0.59 -47.82
CA LYS A 11 9.86 0.18 -46.44
C LYS A 11 8.94 0.87 -45.42
N LEU A 12 8.64 2.15 -45.63
CA LEU A 12 7.69 2.89 -44.81
C LEU A 12 6.27 2.33 -44.92
N VAL A 13 5.81 2.02 -46.14
CA VAL A 13 4.48 1.46 -46.37
C VAL A 13 4.36 0.06 -45.78
N THR A 14 5.36 -0.81 -45.96
CA THR A 14 5.37 -2.16 -45.39
C THR A 14 5.32 -2.12 -43.87
N GLN A 15 6.15 -1.30 -43.23
CA GLN A 15 6.19 -1.21 -41.77
C GLN A 15 4.91 -0.60 -41.18
N ALA A 16 4.29 0.36 -41.88
CA ALA A 16 3.00 0.91 -41.51
C ALA A 16 1.88 -0.15 -41.61
N LEU A 17 1.90 -0.99 -42.66
CA LEU A 17 0.96 -2.09 -42.83
C LEU A 17 1.12 -3.17 -41.76
N GLU A 18 2.36 -3.58 -41.47
CA GLU A 18 2.68 -4.54 -40.40
C GLU A 18 2.21 -4.03 -39.04
N SER A 19 2.47 -2.75 -38.73
CA SER A 19 2.01 -2.13 -37.48
C SER A 19 0.48 -2.06 -37.39
N LEU A 20 -0.21 -1.83 -38.49
CA LEU A 20 -1.68 -1.77 -38.53
C LEU A 20 -2.30 -3.16 -38.39
N MET A 21 -1.71 -4.19 -39.02
CA MET A 21 -2.11 -5.59 -38.83
C MET A 21 -1.89 -6.05 -37.39
N ALA A 22 -0.74 -5.71 -36.79
CA ALA A 22 -0.47 -6.01 -35.38
C ALA A 22 -1.47 -5.33 -34.45
N ASN A 23 -1.79 -4.05 -34.69
CA ASN A 23 -2.79 -3.33 -33.89
C ASN A 23 -4.20 -3.93 -34.02
N ASN A 24 -4.63 -4.33 -35.22
CA ASN A 24 -5.92 -5.00 -35.41
C ASN A 24 -5.95 -6.38 -34.75
N ALA A 25 -4.86 -7.15 -34.83
CA ALA A 25 -4.76 -8.44 -34.16
C ALA A 25 -4.80 -8.32 -32.62
N LEU A 26 -4.27 -7.22 -32.07
CA LEU A 26 -4.36 -6.89 -30.64
C LEU A 26 -5.77 -6.41 -30.25
N GLN A 27 -6.48 -5.67 -31.11
CA GLN A 27 -7.86 -5.23 -30.86
C GLN A 27 -8.85 -6.39 -30.80
N ASP A 28 -8.68 -7.44 -31.61
CA ASP A 28 -9.58 -8.59 -31.63
C ASP A 28 -9.34 -9.58 -30.48
N ASN A 29 -8.21 -9.47 -29.74
CA ASN A 29 -7.87 -10.37 -28.64
C ASN A 29 -7.11 -9.64 -27.52
N ASP A 30 -7.82 -8.87 -26.70
CA ASP A 30 -7.26 -8.28 -25.46
C ASP A 30 -7.06 -9.31 -24.31
N ILE A 31 -6.75 -10.55 -24.70
CA ILE A 31 -6.42 -11.66 -23.79
C ILE A 31 -5.20 -11.30 -22.93
N LEU A 32 -4.31 -10.47 -23.45
CA LEU A 32 -3.11 -10.02 -22.73
C LEU A 32 -3.45 -9.00 -21.63
N GLY A 33 -4.36 -8.05 -21.91
CA GLY A 33 -4.85 -7.08 -20.93
C GLY A 33 -5.60 -7.77 -19.79
N ASP A 34 -6.49 -8.70 -20.12
CA ASP A 34 -7.26 -9.46 -19.14
C ASP A 34 -6.37 -10.31 -18.24
N LYS A 35 -5.42 -11.07 -18.81
CA LYS A 35 -4.47 -11.88 -18.03
C LYS A 35 -3.56 -11.03 -17.15
N LEU A 36 -3.16 -9.85 -17.63
CA LEU A 36 -2.36 -8.92 -16.84
C LEU A 36 -3.17 -8.35 -15.69
N ALA A 37 -4.41 -7.91 -15.93
CA ALA A 37 -5.32 -7.41 -14.90
C ALA A 37 -5.57 -8.47 -13.81
N GLU A 38 -5.87 -9.72 -14.22
CA GLU A 38 -6.04 -10.84 -13.30
C GLU A 38 -4.78 -11.10 -12.46
N SER A 39 -3.60 -11.08 -13.09
CA SER A 39 -2.33 -11.27 -12.40
C SER A 39 -2.04 -10.15 -11.39
N VAL A 40 -2.34 -8.90 -11.74
CA VAL A 40 -2.19 -7.73 -10.85
C VAL A 40 -3.17 -7.83 -9.67
N LEU A 41 -4.42 -8.19 -9.91
CA LEU A 41 -5.42 -8.38 -8.85
C LEU A 41 -4.97 -9.47 -7.88
N LYS A 42 -4.53 -10.62 -8.39
CA LYS A 42 -4.05 -11.73 -7.57
C LYS A 42 -2.84 -11.34 -6.71
N LEU A 43 -1.85 -10.66 -7.31
CA LEU A 43 -0.70 -10.15 -6.56
C LEU A 43 -1.11 -9.10 -5.50
N SER A 44 -2.08 -8.25 -5.81
CA SER A 44 -2.62 -7.27 -4.87
C SER A 44 -3.32 -7.95 -3.68
N GLU A 45 -4.11 -9.00 -3.92
CA GLU A 45 -4.76 -9.78 -2.86
C GLU A 45 -3.74 -10.52 -1.99
N ASP A 46 -2.73 -11.15 -2.60
CA ASP A 46 -1.66 -11.82 -1.88
C ASP A 46 -0.87 -10.85 -1.00
N ASN A 47 -0.58 -9.65 -1.53
CA ASN A 47 0.04 -8.57 -0.75
C ASN A 47 -0.85 -8.10 0.40
N ALA A 48 -2.13 -7.87 0.15
CA ALA A 48 -3.08 -7.49 1.20
C ALA A 48 -3.16 -8.54 2.31
N LYS A 49 -3.14 -9.83 1.94
CA LYS A 49 -3.13 -10.96 2.88
C LYS A 49 -1.84 -11.03 3.68
N ALA A 50 -0.69 -10.83 3.03
CA ALA A 50 0.61 -10.80 3.70
C ALA A 50 0.71 -9.65 4.71
N ILE A 51 0.28 -8.45 4.32
CA ILE A 51 0.22 -7.26 5.17
C ILE A 51 -0.73 -7.50 6.35
N SER A 52 -1.93 -8.01 6.10
CA SER A 52 -2.93 -8.30 7.15
C SER A 52 -2.41 -9.30 8.19
N LYS A 53 -1.71 -10.36 7.73
CA LYS A 53 -1.04 -11.30 8.64
C LYS A 53 0.06 -10.63 9.46
N GLY A 54 0.82 -9.71 8.85
CA GLY A 54 1.82 -8.92 9.56
C GLY A 54 1.21 -8.04 10.63
N LEU A 55 0.16 -7.28 10.29
CA LEU A 55 -0.58 -6.44 11.23
C LEU A 55 -1.18 -7.25 12.38
N PHE A 56 -1.72 -8.42 12.11
CA PHE A 56 -2.22 -9.31 13.16
C PHE A 56 -1.10 -9.74 14.13
N ARG A 57 0.07 -10.14 13.61
CA ARG A 57 1.22 -10.48 14.48
C ARG A 57 1.66 -9.30 15.33
N TYR A 58 1.71 -8.10 14.76
CA TYR A 58 2.03 -6.89 15.52
C TYR A 58 0.98 -6.55 16.58
N ALA A 59 -0.31 -6.70 16.27
CA ALA A 59 -1.39 -6.48 17.23
C ALA A 59 -1.27 -7.42 18.44
N VAL A 60 -1.01 -8.71 18.20
CA VAL A 60 -0.78 -9.69 19.28
C VAL A 60 0.45 -9.31 20.12
N GLN A 61 1.57 -8.96 19.49
CA GLN A 61 2.78 -8.57 20.21
C GLN A 61 2.57 -7.30 21.04
N LEU A 62 1.89 -6.29 20.50
CA LEU A 62 1.56 -5.05 21.21
C LEU A 62 0.62 -5.32 22.39
N GLU A 63 -0.39 -6.17 22.23
CA GLU A 63 -1.27 -6.57 23.34
C GLU A 63 -0.49 -7.24 24.47
N MET A 64 0.43 -8.17 24.14
CA MET A 64 1.27 -8.82 25.13
C MET A 64 2.16 -7.82 25.87
N VAL A 65 2.82 -6.91 25.15
CA VAL A 65 3.66 -5.86 25.75
C VAL A 65 2.84 -4.96 26.66
N MET A 66 1.66 -4.53 26.23
CA MET A 66 0.77 -3.70 27.07
C MET A 66 0.36 -4.42 28.35
N ARG A 67 0.03 -5.72 28.30
CA ARG A 67 -0.30 -6.52 29.49
C ARG A 67 0.86 -6.62 30.46
N VAL A 68 2.07 -6.89 29.95
CA VAL A 68 3.29 -6.95 30.77
C VAL A 68 3.57 -5.61 31.44
N LEU A 69 3.46 -4.50 30.70
CA LEU A 69 3.68 -3.16 31.25
C LEU A 69 2.60 -2.78 32.27
N ALA A 70 1.34 -3.11 32.00
CA ALA A 70 0.23 -2.86 32.93
C ALA A 70 0.42 -3.60 34.25
N GLU A 71 0.87 -4.86 34.19
CA GLU A 71 1.17 -5.67 35.37
C GLU A 71 2.36 -5.12 36.15
N LEU A 72 3.45 -4.72 35.47
CA LEU A 72 4.64 -4.16 36.11
C LEU A 72 4.44 -2.76 36.71
N ALA A 73 3.60 -1.93 36.09
CA ALA A 73 3.32 -0.56 36.50
C ALA A 73 2.06 -0.43 37.36
N GLU A 74 1.39 -1.54 37.67
CA GLU A 74 0.16 -1.61 38.47
C GLU A 74 -0.99 -0.71 37.93
N TYR A 75 -1.07 -0.55 36.60
CA TYR A 75 -2.16 0.22 35.99
C TYR A 75 -3.50 -0.46 36.15
N THR A 76 -4.53 0.30 36.52
CA THR A 76 -5.90 -0.21 36.54
C THR A 76 -6.47 -0.28 35.11
N PRO A 77 -7.43 -1.17 34.84
CA PRO A 77 -8.12 -1.25 33.54
C PRO A 77 -8.71 0.09 33.08
N GLU A 78 -9.20 0.91 34.02
CA GLU A 78 -9.79 2.22 33.74
C GLU A 78 -8.73 3.22 33.23
N GLN A 79 -7.54 3.24 33.85
CA GLN A 79 -6.44 4.11 33.41
C GLN A 79 -5.97 3.75 32.00
N ILE A 80 -5.88 2.46 31.68
CA ILE A 80 -5.52 1.98 30.34
C ILE A 80 -6.57 2.40 29.32
N GLU A 81 -7.85 2.30 29.66
CA GLU A 81 -8.94 2.67 28.77
C GLU A 81 -9.01 4.19 28.52
N GLU A 82 -8.67 5.00 29.52
CA GLU A 82 -8.53 6.45 29.37
C GLU A 82 -7.38 6.82 28.43
N MET A 83 -6.18 6.28 28.67
CA MET A 83 -5.02 6.47 27.78
C MET A 83 -5.33 6.02 26.34
N ARG A 84 -6.03 4.90 26.17
CA ARG A 84 -6.46 4.41 24.86
C ARG A 84 -7.37 5.41 24.16
N ARG A 85 -8.35 5.98 24.87
CA ARG A 85 -9.27 6.98 24.32
C ARG A 85 -8.52 8.23 23.86
N GLU A 86 -7.58 8.71 24.66
CA GLU A 86 -6.75 9.86 24.32
C GLU A 86 -5.89 9.59 23.08
N ALA A 87 -5.20 8.44 23.05
CA ALA A 87 -4.39 8.01 21.91
C ALA A 87 -5.23 7.93 20.61
N ILE A 88 -6.43 7.37 20.67
CA ILE A 88 -7.36 7.31 19.53
C ILE A 88 -7.73 8.72 19.04
N ASN A 89 -8.06 9.63 19.97
CA ASN A 89 -8.40 11.01 19.63
C ASN A 89 -7.22 11.73 18.96
N ASN A 90 -6.00 11.52 19.47
CA ASN A 90 -4.76 12.09 18.95
C ASN A 90 -4.47 11.58 17.53
N VAL A 91 -4.56 10.26 17.30
CA VAL A 91 -4.39 9.68 15.96
C VAL A 91 -5.45 10.22 15.00
N ARG A 92 -6.71 10.32 15.43
CA ARG A 92 -7.81 10.83 14.59
C ARG A 92 -7.58 12.29 14.19
N ARG A 93 -7.21 13.14 15.13
CA ARG A 93 -6.94 14.57 14.90
C ARG A 93 -5.72 14.79 14.00
N THR A 94 -4.69 13.96 14.15
CA THR A 94 -3.43 14.08 13.40
C THR A 94 -3.41 13.31 12.07
N ARG A 95 -4.45 12.50 11.79
CA ARG A 95 -4.47 11.53 10.68
C ARG A 95 -3.28 10.56 10.75
N GLY A 96 -2.91 10.15 11.96
CA GLY A 96 -1.76 9.29 12.22
C GLY A 96 -0.40 9.99 12.19
N LYS A 97 -0.35 11.32 12.04
CA LYS A 97 0.89 12.10 12.10
C LYS A 97 1.19 12.53 13.53
N VAL A 98 1.71 11.62 14.34
CA VAL A 98 2.11 11.94 15.72
C VAL A 98 3.58 12.34 15.71
N LYS A 99 3.89 13.58 16.12
CA LYS A 99 5.28 14.01 16.31
C LYS A 99 5.78 13.50 17.66
N LEU A 100 7.00 12.99 17.69
CA LEU A 100 7.62 12.49 18.91
C LEU A 100 7.79 13.60 19.96
N GLU A 101 8.14 14.81 19.51
CA GLU A 101 8.29 15.98 20.40
C GLU A 101 7.00 16.29 21.16
N ASP A 102 5.84 16.23 20.47
CA ASP A 102 4.54 16.52 21.07
C ASP A 102 4.15 15.45 22.12
N ILE A 103 4.56 14.20 21.91
CA ILE A 103 4.34 13.12 22.88
C ILE A 103 5.18 13.37 24.13
N LEU A 104 6.47 13.63 23.96
CA LEU A 104 7.39 13.82 25.09
C LEU A 104 7.01 15.04 25.94
N ALA A 105 6.57 16.13 25.31
CA ALA A 105 6.12 17.31 26.02
C ALA A 105 4.93 17.02 26.97
N GLY A 106 3.96 16.20 26.53
CA GLY A 106 2.79 15.84 27.35
C GLY A 106 3.09 14.92 28.55
N TYR A 107 4.26 14.27 28.61
CA TYR A 107 4.69 13.44 29.74
C TYR A 107 5.66 14.17 30.69
N CYS A 108 6.11 15.39 30.35
CA CYS A 108 7.07 16.16 31.13
C CYS A 108 6.44 17.30 31.95
N ASP A 109 5.11 17.43 31.96
CA ASP A 109 4.38 18.44 32.71
C ASP A 109 3.89 17.97 34.10
N ASP A 110 4.35 16.80 34.58
CA ASP A 110 4.11 16.25 35.93
C ASP A 110 5.37 16.32 36.83
#